data_AF-A0A1M5XG05-F1
#
_entry.id   AF-A0A1M5XG05-F1
#
_cell.length_a   1.000
_cell.length_b   1.000
_cell.length_c   1.000
_cell.angle_alpha   90.00
_cell.angle_beta   90.00
_cell.angle_gamma   90.00
#
_symmetry.space_group_name_H-M   'P 1'
#
loop_
_entity.id
_entity.type
_entity.pdbx_description
1 polymer ?
#
loop_
_entity_poly.entity_id
_entity_poly.type
_entity_poly.pdbx_seq_one_letter_code
_entity_poly.pdbx_strand_id
1 'polypeptide(L)' 'MKTQYLVIPVSDEDRKRLNYVCTKLGITIEQFFNTALREGEMEILSTDAFKQGGTFWNNEEHPFKNDSE' A
#
# COMPACT_ATOMS: atom_id res chain seq x y z
N MET A 1 16.35 16.21 4.06
CA MET A 1 14.96 15.77 4.33
C MET A 1 14.75 15.75 5.83
N LYS A 2 13.63 16.27 6.34
CA LYS A 2 13.23 16.06 7.75
C LYS A 2 12.63 14.67 7.86
N THR A 3 13.27 13.76 8.59
CA THR A 3 12.71 12.45 8.91
C THR A 3 11.51 12.64 9.82
N GLN A 4 10.33 12.16 9.39
CA GLN A 4 9.15 12.07 10.23
C GLN A 4 9.01 10.63 10.71
N TYR A 5 8.70 10.46 11.99
CA TYR A 5 8.54 9.14 12.61
C TYR A 5 7.07 8.85 12.81
N LEU A 6 6.61 7.69 12.35
CA LEU A 6 5.31 7.13 12.69
C LEU A 6 5.44 6.40 14.04
N VAL A 7 4.63 6.80 15.02
CA VAL A 7 4.58 6.13 16.34
C VAL A 7 3.30 5.32 16.41
N ILE A 8 3.45 4.00 16.56
CA ILE A 8 2.31 3.07 16.66
C ILE A 8 2.30 2.49 18.08
N PRO A 9 1.32 2.84 18.93
CA PRO A 9 1.19 2.23 20.23
C PRO A 9 0.75 0.78 20.08
N VAL A 10 1.49 -0.14 20.70
CA VAL A 10 1.19 -1.58 20.71
C VAL A 10 1.33 -2.11 22.13
N SER A 11 0.60 -3.19 22.44
CA SER A 11 0.79 -3.89 23.71
C SER A 11 2.17 -4.57 23.78
N ASP A 12 2.65 -4.86 24.99
CA ASP A 12 3.91 -5.59 25.16
C ASP A 12 3.87 -6.99 24.53
N GLU A 13 2.71 -7.62 24.53
CA GLU A 13 2.52 -8.94 23.91
C GLU A 13 2.61 -8.87 22.40
N ASP A 14 1.91 -7.91 21.78
CA ASP A 14 1.96 -7.71 20.32
C ASP A 14 3.37 -7.31 19.88
N ARG A 15 4.06 -6.48 20.66
CA ARG A 15 5.46 -6.13 20.41
C ARG A 15 6.37 -7.36 20.43
N LYS A 16 6.19 -8.28 21.38
CA LYS A 16 6.96 -9.54 21.44
C LYS A 16 6.69 -10.43 20.23
N ARG A 17 5.41 -10.58 19.84
CA ARG A 17 5.02 -11.35 18.66
C ARG A 17 5.61 -10.76 17.38
N LEU A 18 5.53 -9.43 17.20
CA LEU A 18 6.10 -8.74 16.06
C LEU A 18 7.63 -8.92 15.98
N ASN A 19 8.33 -8.74 17.11
CA ASN A 19 9.77 -8.98 17.18
C ASN A 19 10.15 -10.41 16.80
N TYR A 20 9.38 -11.40 17.27
CA TYR A 20 9.61 -12.81 16.93
C TYR A 20 9.48 -13.05 15.43
N VAL A 21 8.41 -12.54 14.80
CA VAL A 21 8.18 -12.67 13.36
C VAL A 21 9.30 -11.99 12.57
N CYS A 22 9.65 -10.75 12.90
CA CYS A 22 10.74 -10.01 12.24
C CYS A 22 12.07 -10.76 12.34
N THR A 23 12.37 -11.32 13.52
CA THR A 23 13.57 -12.15 13.74
C THR A 23 13.57 -13.40 12.86
N LYS A 24 12.43 -14.08 12.74
CA LYS A 24 12.30 -15.29 11.90
C LYS A 24 12.45 -15.00 10.42
N LEU A 25 12.02 -13.83 9.97
CA LEU A 25 12.12 -13.38 8.59
C LEU A 25 13.46 -12.70 8.26
N GLY A 26 14.28 -12.40 9.28
CA GLY A 26 15.56 -11.71 9.10
C GLY A 26 15.41 -10.25 8.66
N ILE A 27 14.30 -9.60 9.06
CA ILE A 27 13.98 -8.21 8.70
C ILE A 27 13.85 -7.35 9.97
N THR A 28 13.94 -6.03 9.81
CA THR A 28 13.63 -5.08 10.90
C THR A 28 12.13 -4.79 10.97
N ILE A 29 11.68 -4.24 12.10
CA ILE A 29 10.28 -3.81 12.28
C ILE A 29 9.92 -2.71 11.27
N GLU A 30 10.84 -1.78 10.99
CA GLU A 30 10.63 -0.73 9.99
C GLU A 30 10.43 -1.31 8.59
N GLN A 31 11.21 -2.34 8.22
CA GLN A 31 11.04 -3.03 6.95
C GLN A 31 9.70 -3.75 6.89
N PHE A 32 9.27 -4.40 7.97
CA PHE A 32 7.94 -5.01 8.06
C PHE A 32 6.82 -3.98 7.81
N PHE A 33 6.84 -2.84 8.50
CA PHE A 33 5.83 -1.81 8.31
C PHE A 33 5.90 -1.14 6.95
N ASN A 34 7.09 -0.90 6.40
CA ASN A 34 7.23 -0.36 5.04
C ASN A 34 6.61 -1.29 4.00
N THR A 35 6.78 -2.61 4.14
CA THR A 35 6.15 -3.59 3.26
C THR A 35 4.64 -3.62 3.46
N ALA A 36 4.17 -3.72 4.70
CA ALA A 36 2.74 -3.77 5.00
C ALA A 36 1.99 -2.50 4.56
N LEU A 37 2.59 -1.32 4.74
CA LEU A 37 2.03 -0.05 4.27
C LEU A 37 1.92 -0.02 2.75
N ARG A 38 2.94 -0.49 2.02
CA ARG A 38 2.88 -0.59 0.56
C ARG A 38 1.81 -1.55 0.07
N GLU A 39 1.67 -2.70 0.73
CA GLU A 39 0.60 -3.67 0.40
C GLU A 39 -0.79 -3.07 0.65
N GLY A 40 -0.99 -2.40 1.78
CA GLY A 40 -2.25 -1.70 2.08
C GLY A 40 -2.53 -0.53 1.14
N GLU A 41 -1.52 0.26 0.77
CA GLU A 41 -1.64 1.31 -0.25
C GLU A 41 -2.09 0.72 -1.60
N MET A 42 -1.49 -0.40 -2.02
CA MET A 42 -1.86 -1.09 -3.25
C MET A 42 -3.28 -1.67 -3.19
N GLU A 43 -3.71 -2.19 -2.05
CA GLU A 43 -5.09 -2.65 -1.83
C GLU A 43 -6.08 -1.48 -1.94
N ILE A 44 -5.78 -0.34 -1.31
CA ILE A 44 -6.62 0.87 -1.39
C ILE A 44 -6.68 1.37 -2.84
N LEU A 45 -5.53 1.53 -3.50
CA LEU A 45 -5.45 2.02 -4.88
C LEU A 45 -6.17 1.10 -5.86
N SER A 46 -6.02 -0.22 -5.72
CA SER A 46 -6.74 -1.19 -6.56
C SER A 46 -8.24 -1.17 -6.29
N THR A 47 -8.65 -1.16 -5.02
CA THR A 47 -10.07 -1.07 -4.66
C THR A 47 -10.67 0.22 -5.20
N ASP A 48 -10.01 1.36 -5.06
CA ASP A 48 -10.45 2.65 -5.60
C ASP A 48 -10.49 2.67 -7.13
N ALA A 49 -9.52 2.06 -7.80
CA ALA A 49 -9.53 1.91 -9.26
C ALA A 49 -10.71 1.05 -9.73
N PHE A 50 -10.99 -0.07 -9.05
CA PHE A 50 -12.00 -1.04 -9.49
C PHE A 50 -13.42 -0.80 -8.94
N LYS A 51 -13.62 0.15 -8.02
CA LYS A 51 -14.97 0.60 -7.60
C LYS A 51 -15.78 1.04 -8.83
N GLN A 52 -17.06 0.63 -8.92
CA GLN A 52 -17.96 1.11 -9.97
C GLN A 52 -17.99 2.66 -9.98
N GLY A 53 -17.62 3.26 -11.11
CA GLY A 53 -17.47 4.72 -11.27
C GLY A 53 -16.11 5.30 -10.81
N GLY A 54 -15.13 4.45 -10.47
CA GLY A 54 -13.75 4.84 -10.19
C GLY A 54 -12.99 5.30 -11.44
N THR A 55 -11.79 5.84 -11.26
CA THR A 55 -10.94 6.40 -12.34
C THR A 55 -10.64 5.42 -13.48
N PHE A 56 -10.68 4.10 -13.22
CA PHE A 56 -10.56 3.08 -14.27
C PHE A 56 -11.82 2.96 -15.14
N TRP A 57 -13.01 3.09 -14.52
CA TRP A 57 -14.30 3.05 -15.21
C TRP A 57 -14.63 4.37 -15.92
N ASN A 58 -14.08 5.50 -15.45
CA ASN A 58 -14.28 6.81 -16.09
C ASN A 58 -13.41 7.03 -17.34
N ASN A 59 -12.80 5.98 -17.89
CA ASN A 59 -12.19 6.01 -19.24
C ASN A 59 -13.20 5.63 -20.33
N GLU A 60 -14.48 5.95 -20.15
CA GLU A 60 -15.39 6.05 -21.28
C GLU A 60 -15.06 7.35 -22.04
N GLU A 61 -14.58 7.16 -23.27
CA GLU A 61 -14.50 8.15 -24.36
C GLU A 61 -13.26 9.07 -24.42
N HIS A 62 -12.10 8.48 -24.68
CA HIS A 62 -11.27 9.04 -25.75
C HIS A 62 -11.48 8.21 -27.01
N PRO A 63 -12.20 8.72 -28.03
CA PRO A 63 -12.21 8.05 -29.31
C PRO A 63 -10.76 8.05 -29.80
N PHE A 64 -10.19 6.84 -29.95
CA PHE A 64 -9.02 6.66 -30.79
C PHE A 64 -9.35 7.30 -32.13
N LYS A 65 -8.79 8.48 -32.39
CA LYS A 65 -8.75 9.04 -33.73
C LYS A 65 -7.98 8.01 -34.57
N ASN A 66 -8.71 7.27 -35.39
CA ASN A 66 -8.13 6.63 -36.55
C ASN A 66 -7.64 7.77 -37.44
N ASP A 67 -6.41 8.21 -37.26
CA ASP A 67 -5.72 9.03 -38.24
C ASP A 67 -5.34 8.07 -39.39
N SER A 68 -6.29 7.89 -40.31
CA SER A 68 -6.00 7.45 -41.67
C SER A 68 -5.51 8.64 -42.47
N GLU A 69 -4.23 8.65 -42.81
CA GLU A 69 -3.66 9.36 -43.96
C GLU A 69 -3.01 8.32 -44.90
#